data_AF-A0A946MP36-F1
#
_entry.id   AF-A0A946MP36-F1
#
_cell.length_a   1.000
_cell.length_b   1.000
_cell.length_c   1.000
_cell.angle_alpha   90.00
_cell.angle_beta   90.00
_cell.angle_gamma   90.00
#
_symmetry.space_group_name_H-M   'P 1'
#
loop_
_entity.id
_entity.type
_entity.pdbx_description
1 polymer ?
#
loop_
_entity_poly.entity_id
_entity_poly.type
_entity_poly.pdbx_seq_one_letter_code
_entity_poly.pdbx_strand_id
1 'polypeptide(L)' 'MFSRILVLAPHTDDGEFGCGGSISRWLNEKKEIYYIAFSSAEKSVPQGMPKDILKVEVKKATEK' A
#
# COMPACT_ATOMS: atom_id res chain seq x y z
N MET A 1 -6.38 22.21 6.86
CA MET A 1 -6.32 20.74 6.79
C MET A 1 -5.58 20.35 5.51
N PHE A 2 -4.80 19.27 5.52
CA PHE A 2 -3.91 18.92 4.41
C PHE A 2 -4.69 18.47 3.15
N SER A 3 -4.13 18.74 1.96
CA SER A 3 -4.68 18.32 0.67
C SER A 3 -3.95 17.11 0.07
N ARG A 4 -2.72 16.85 0.55
CA ARG A 4 -1.87 15.76 0.12
C ARG A 4 -1.44 14.93 1.32
N ILE A 5 -1.49 13.61 1.18
CA ILE A 5 -1.06 12.63 2.17
C ILE A 5 0.02 11.75 1.54
N LEU A 6 1.07 11.46 2.31
CA LEU A 6 2.09 10.48 1.97
C LEU A 6 2.04 9.35 3.01
N VAL A 7 1.72 8.14 2.56
CA VAL A 7 1.75 6.92 3.35
C VAL A 7 3.10 6.25 3.13
N LEU A 8 3.86 6.11 4.22
CA LEU A 8 5.15 5.45 4.22
C LEU A 8 5.02 4.12 4.94
N ALA A 9 5.39 3.05 4.26
CA ALA A 9 5.23 1.69 4.73
C ALA A 9 6.57 0.94 4.59
N PRO A 10 7.00 0.18 5.62
CA PRO A 10 8.21 -0.64 5.49
C PRO A 10 8.06 -1.68 4.37
N HIS A 11 6.91 -2.35 4.31
CA HIS A 11 6.59 -3.34 3.29
C HIS A 11 5.31 -2.99 2.53
N THR A 12 5.05 -3.75 1.47
CA THR A 12 3.70 -3.87 0.91
C THR A 12 2.72 -4.35 2.00
N ASP A 13 1.46 -3.95 1.91
CA ASP A 13 0.37 -4.25 2.86
C ASP A 13 0.40 -3.48 4.19
N ASP A 14 1.57 -3.03 4.66
CA ASP A 14 1.69 -2.34 5.96
C ASP A 14 0.88 -1.03 6.01
N GLY A 15 0.77 -0.31 4.89
CA GLY A 15 -0.01 0.93 4.83
C GLY A 15 -1.52 0.67 4.80
N GLU A 16 -1.98 -0.35 4.07
CA GLU A 16 -3.37 -0.81 4.07
C GLU A 16 -3.77 -1.34 5.46
N PHE A 17 -2.91 -2.15 6.07
CA PHE A 17 -3.13 -2.74 7.38
C PHE A 17 -3.15 -1.68 8.50
N GLY A 18 -2.20 -0.75 8.48
CA GLY A 18 -2.07 0.29 9.51
C GLY A 18 -3.04 1.47 9.34
N CYS A 19 -3.41 1.82 8.11
CA CYS A 19 -4.20 3.04 7.86
C CYS A 19 -5.22 2.95 6.72
N GLY A 20 -5.64 1.76 6.29
CA GLY A 20 -6.62 1.57 5.21
C GLY A 20 -7.94 2.34 5.40
N GLY A 21 -8.47 2.39 6.63
CA GLY A 21 -9.67 3.18 6.94
C GLY A 21 -9.46 4.69 6.74
N SER A 22 -8.29 5.21 7.12
CA SER A 22 -7.92 6.61 6.90
C SER A 22 -7.70 6.92 5.43
N ILE A 23 -7.03 6.03 4.69
CA ILE A 23 -6.85 6.13 3.24
C ILE A 23 -8.22 6.22 2.55
N SER A 24 -9.14 5.31 2.86
CA SER A 24 -10.50 5.31 2.31
C SER A 24 -11.24 6.62 2.61
N ARG A 25 -11.15 7.11 3.85
CA ARG A 25 -11.72 8.41 4.22
C ARG A 25 -11.13 9.56 3.40
N TRP A 26 -9.80 9.63 3.26
CA TRP A 26 -9.15 10.70 2.52
C TRP A 26 -9.46 10.65 1.00
N LEU A 27 -9.64 9.46 0.43
CA LEU A 27 -10.13 9.29 -0.94
C LEU A 27 -11.54 9.89 -1.10
N ASN A 28 -12.45 9.60 -0.17
CA ASN A 28 -13.80 10.18 -0.17
C ASN A 28 -13.80 11.70 0.00
N GLU A 29 -12.84 12.23 0.77
CA GLU A 29 -12.58 13.67 0.91
C GLU A 29 -11.84 14.29 -0.31
N LYS A 30 -11.62 13.51 -1.39
CA LYS A 30 -10.94 13.93 -2.63
C LYS A 30 -9.52 14.45 -2.40
N LYS A 31 -8.79 13.86 -1.46
CA LYS A 31 -7.38 14.18 -1.18
C LYS A 31 -6.46 13.45 -2.16
N GLU A 32 -5.28 14.04 -2.38
CA GLU A 32 -4.21 13.38 -3.13
C GLU A 32 -3.41 12.48 -2.19
N ILE A 33 -3.28 11.20 -2.53
CA ILE A 33 -2.60 10.21 -1.69
C ILE A 33 -1.46 9.59 -2.49
N TYR A 34 -0.28 9.55 -1.90
CA TYR A 34 0.88 8.80 -2.38
C TYR A 34 1.16 7.67 -1.40
N TYR A 35 1.37 6.47 -1.92
CA TYR A 35 1.70 5.28 -1.15
C TYR A 35 3.11 4.82 -1.53
N ILE A 36 4.00 4.68 -0.54
CA ILE A 36 5.37 4.19 -0.74
C ILE A 36 5.62 3.03 0.22
N ALA A 37 5.80 1.84 -0.35
CA ALA A 37 6.43 0.71 0.33
C ALA A 37 7.93 0.69 0.03
N PHE A 38 8.77 0.66 1.07
CA PHE A 38 10.23 0.63 0.92
C PHE A 38 10.75 -0.75 0.49
N SER A 39 10.00 -1.80 0.79
CA SER A 39 10.30 -3.19 0.44
C SER A 39 9.05 -3.88 -0.09
N SER A 40 9.24 -4.83 -1.00
CA SER A 40 8.16 -5.70 -1.48
C SER A 40 8.03 -7.00 -0.69
N ALA A 41 8.80 -7.14 0.39
CA ALA A 41 8.79 -8.31 1.26
C ALA A 41 8.98 -9.66 0.52
N GLU A 42 9.73 -9.70 -0.58
CA GLU A 42 9.94 -10.94 -1.39
C GLU A 42 10.50 -12.11 -0.56
N LYS A 43 11.26 -11.83 0.50
CA LYS A 43 11.79 -12.86 1.41
C LYS A 43 10.71 -13.56 2.25
N SER A 44 9.54 -12.94 2.39
CA SER A 44 8.38 -13.48 3.08
C SER A 44 7.52 -14.36 2.17
N VAL A 45 7.79 -14.39 0.86
CA VAL A 45 7.03 -15.19 -0.11
C VAL A 45 7.34 -16.69 0.09
N PRO A 46 6.33 -17.55 0.27
CA PRO A 46 6.52 -18.99 0.39
C PRO A 46 7.18 -19.63 -0.84
N GLN A 47 7.91 -20.72 -0.63
CA GLN A 47 8.49 -21.49 -1.72
C GLN A 47 7.40 -22.03 -2.66
N GLY A 48 7.62 -21.91 -3.97
CA GLY A 48 6.67 -22.34 -4.99
C GLY A 48 5.72 -21.23 -5.47
N MET A 49 5.75 -20.04 -4.85
CA MET A 49 5.01 -18.87 -5.32
C MET A 49 5.90 -17.93 -6.15
N PRO A 50 5.30 -17.11 -7.05
CA PRO A 50 6.02 -16.04 -7.73
C PRO A 50 6.61 -15.05 -6.72
N LYS A 51 7.91 -14.72 -6.84
CA LYS A 51 8.59 -13.81 -5.90
C LYS A 51 8.01 -12.40 -5.88
N ASP A 52 7.36 -11.99 -6.97
CA ASP A 52 6.75 -10.69 -7.15
C ASP A 52 5.25 -10.65 -6.79
N ILE A 53 4.68 -11.73 -6.24
CA ILE A 53 3.25 -11.81 -5.92
C ILE A 53 2.79 -10.64 -5.05
N LEU A 54 3.56 -10.28 -4.01
CA LEU A 54 3.23 -9.16 -3.11
C LEU A 54 3.28 -7.79 -3.83
N LYS A 55 4.11 -7.65 -4.88
CA LYS A 55 4.10 -6.44 -5.73
C LYS A 55 2.86 -6.37 -6.61
N VAL A 56 2.35 -7.51 -7.06
CA VAL A 56 1.12 -7.59 -7.86
C VAL A 56 -0.08 -7.26 -6.96
N GLU A 57 -0.11 -7.82 -5.76
CA GLU A 57 -1.18 -7.61 -4.77
C GLU A 57 -1.29 -6.14 -4.35
N VAL A 58 -0.18 -5.49 -3.96
CA VAL A 58 -0.22 -4.07 -3.56
C VAL A 58 -0.63 -3.14 -4.70
N LYS A 59 -0.23 -3.45 -5.95
CA LYS A 59 -0.65 -2.66 -7.12
C LYS A 59 -2.15 -2.75 -7.31
N LYS A 60 -2.70 -3.96 -7.21
CA LYS A 60 -4.14 -4.19 -7.29
C LYS A 60 -4.90 -3.55 -6.13
N ALA A 61 -4.35 -3.58 -4.91
CA ALA A 61 -4.96 -2.95 -3.73
C ALA A 61 -4.99 -1.42 -3.83
N THR A 62 -4.07 -0.83 -4.59
CA THR A 62 -3.92 0.62 -4.78
C THR A 62 -4.39 1.13 -6.15
N GLU A 63 -4.99 0.27 -6.97
CA GLU A 63 -5.65 0.65 -8.22
C GLU A 63 -6.84 1.59 -7.94
N LYS A 64 -7.03 2.58 -8.83
CA LYS A 64 -8.11 3.57 -8.76
C LYS A 64 -9.30 3.16 -9.61
#